data_AF-A0A7T5CJI4-F1
#
_entry.id   AF-A0A7T5CJI4-F1
#
_cell.length_a   1.000
_cell.length_b   1.000
_cell.length_c   1.000
_cell.angle_alpha   90.00
_cell.angle_beta   90.00
_cell.angle_gamma   90.00
#
_symmetry.space_group_name_H-M   'P 1'
#
loop_
_entity.id
_entity.type
_entity.pdbx_description
1 polymer ?
#
loop_
_entity_poly.entity_id
_entity_poly.type
_entity_poly.pdbx_seq_one_letter_code
_entity_poly.pdbx_strand_id
1 'polypeptide(L)'
;MNRIQLACCALIASAFVLSGLLVLQLDKKFEFENKANADMVNHQGNVTYLTARIRDNEDALFVLDGSQEKLAIFRTDTNRDTIELVQTQDVASLFDKTEGNDTDSKPKTRGRRSR
;
A
#
# COMPACT_ATOMS: atom_id res chain seq x y z
N MET A 1 -29.72 -37.20 -40.45
CA MET A 1 -29.19 -36.23 -39.47
C MET A 1 -28.35 -35.22 -40.21
N ASN A 2 -28.77 -33.95 -40.23
CA ASN A 2 -28.13 -32.92 -41.05
C ASN A 2 -26.80 -32.49 -40.44
N ARG A 3 -25.75 -32.44 -41.27
CA ARG A 3 -24.37 -32.06 -40.87
C ARG A 3 -24.30 -30.73 -40.11
N ILE A 4 -25.25 -29.82 -40.39
CA ILE A 4 -25.41 -28.53 -39.71
C ILE A 4 -25.80 -28.70 -38.23
N GLN A 5 -26.69 -29.63 -37.91
CA GLN A 5 -27.07 -29.91 -36.51
C GLN A 5 -25.88 -30.49 -35.73
N LEU A 6 -25.08 -31.35 -36.37
CA LEU A 6 -23.87 -31.91 -35.78
C LEU A 6 -22.84 -30.80 -35.47
N ALA A 7 -22.65 -29.85 -36.39
CA ALA A 7 -21.77 -28.71 -36.21
C ALA A 7 -22.26 -27.76 -35.08
N CYS A 8 -23.56 -27.45 -35.03
CA CYS A 8 -24.14 -26.63 -33.96
C CYS A 8 -23.98 -27.30 -32.58
N CYS A 9 -24.25 -28.60 -32.46
CA CYS A 9 -24.06 -29.32 -31.20
C CYS A 9 -22.59 -29.33 -30.75
N ALA A 10 -21.65 -29.49 -31.69
CA ALA A 10 -20.22 -29.44 -31.39
C ALA A 10 -19.76 -28.06 -30.90
N LEU A 11 -20.28 -26.97 -31.49
CA LEU A 11 -19.97 -25.61 -31.06
C LEU A 11 -20.52 -25.28 -29.68
N ILE A 12 -21.75 -25.72 -29.37
CA ILE A 12 -22.34 -25.50 -28.05
C ILE A 12 -21.56 -26.28 -26.99
N ALA A 13 -21.18 -27.53 -27.28
CA ALA A 13 -20.37 -28.33 -26.37
C ALA A 13 -19.00 -27.71 -26.08
N SER A 14 -18.30 -27.19 -27.10
CA SER A 14 -17.00 -26.53 -26.90
C SER A 14 -17.11 -25.22 -26.11
N ALA A 15 -18.17 -24.44 -26.33
CA ALA A 15 -18.44 -23.23 -25.56
C ALA A 15 -18.64 -23.53 -24.06
N PHE A 16 -19.37 -24.60 -23.72
CA PHE A 16 -19.55 -25.02 -22.33
C PHE A 16 -18.25 -25.50 -21.68
N VAL A 17 -17.42 -26.28 -22.40
CA VAL A 17 -16.12 -26.74 -21.90
C VAL A 17 -15.19 -25.56 -21.64
N LEU A 18 -15.12 -24.61 -22.58
CA LEU A 18 -14.32 -23.39 -22.42
C LEU A 18 -14.82 -22.53 -21.25
N SER A 19 -16.15 -22.37 -21.11
CA SER A 19 -16.75 -21.63 -20.00
C SER A 19 -16.45 -22.30 -18.65
N GLY A 20 -16.56 -23.63 -18.55
CA GLY A 20 -16.23 -24.37 -17.34
C GLY A 20 -14.74 -24.26 -16.96
N LEU A 21 -13.85 -24.37 -17.95
CA LEU A 21 -12.41 -24.15 -17.73
C LEU A 21 -12.12 -22.71 -17.29
N LEU A 22 -12.82 -21.73 -17.86
CA LEU A 22 -12.65 -20.32 -17.50
C LEU A 22 -13.14 -20.05 -16.07
N VAL A 23 -14.25 -20.65 -15.64
CA VAL A 23 -14.72 -20.56 -14.24
C VAL A 23 -13.72 -21.20 -13.27
N LEU A 24 -13.17 -22.37 -13.60
CA LEU A 24 -12.14 -23.02 -12.76
C LEU A 24 -10.81 -22.24 -12.73
N GLN A 25 -10.44 -21.60 -13.84
CA GLN A 25 -9.28 -20.71 -13.88
C GLN A 25 -9.55 -19.40 -13.14
N LEU A 26 -10.76 -18.86 -13.20
CA LEU A 26 -11.17 -17.71 -12.42
C LEU A 26 -11.14 -18.04 -10.94
N ASP A 27 -11.66 -19.18 -10.50
CA ASP A 27 -11.66 -19.56 -9.08
C ASP A 27 -10.21 -19.67 -8.54
N LYS A 28 -9.33 -20.35 -9.29
CA LYS A 28 -7.89 -20.38 -8.99
C LYS A 28 -7.19 -19.02 -9.11
N LYS A 29 -7.74 -18.10 -9.91
CA LYS A 29 -7.20 -16.73 -10.06
C LYS A 29 -7.84 -15.71 -9.11
N PHE A 30 -8.98 -16.01 -8.51
CA PHE A 30 -9.60 -15.25 -7.44
C PHE A 30 -8.90 -15.55 -6.11
N GLU A 31 -8.21 -16.69 -6.00
CA GLU A 31 -7.15 -16.94 -4.99
C GLU A 31 -5.77 -16.36 -5.37
N PHE A 32 -5.62 -15.67 -6.51
CA PHE A 32 -4.69 -14.56 -6.49
C PHE A 32 -5.38 -13.48 -5.67
N GLU A 33 -5.22 -13.58 -4.34
CA GLU A 33 -4.99 -12.38 -3.55
C GLU A 33 -4.18 -11.47 -4.45
N ASN A 34 -4.73 -10.29 -4.71
CA ASN A 34 -4.00 -9.21 -5.30
C ASN A 34 -2.93 -8.81 -4.26
N LYS A 35 -1.92 -9.66 -4.07
CA LYS A 35 -0.59 -9.33 -3.60
C LYS A 35 0.03 -8.52 -4.72
N ALA A 36 -0.59 -7.39 -5.02
CA ALA A 36 0.16 -6.26 -5.48
C ALA A 36 1.35 -6.20 -4.52
N ASN A 37 2.55 -6.39 -5.06
CA ASN A 37 3.81 -5.97 -4.43
C ASN A 37 3.81 -4.44 -4.36
N ALA A 38 2.75 -3.85 -3.80
CA ALA A 38 2.82 -2.59 -3.15
C ALA A 38 3.50 -2.92 -1.82
N ASP A 39 4.54 -2.17 -1.54
CA ASP A 39 5.12 -2.00 -0.22
C ASP A 39 4.19 -2.45 0.92
N MET A 40 4.57 -3.54 1.59
CA MET A 40 3.66 -4.32 2.43
C MET A 40 3.16 -3.51 3.62
N VAL A 41 1.96 -2.92 3.49
CA VAL A 41 1.23 -2.36 4.63
C VAL A 41 0.36 -3.45 5.24
N ASN A 42 0.73 -3.96 6.42
CA ASN A 42 -0.07 -4.92 7.16
C ASN A 42 -0.65 -4.27 8.42
N HIS A 43 -1.95 -4.41 8.63
CA HIS A 43 -2.63 -3.92 9.83
C HIS A 43 -3.00 -5.11 10.71
N GLN A 44 -2.41 -5.18 11.90
CA GLN A 44 -2.75 -6.17 12.92
C GLN A 44 -3.25 -5.47 14.19
N GLY A 45 -4.58 -5.37 14.32
CA GLY A 45 -5.23 -4.66 15.41
C GLY A 45 -4.88 -3.17 15.38
N ASN A 46 -4.23 -2.68 16.43
CA ASN A 46 -3.81 -1.27 16.55
C ASN A 46 -2.41 -1.02 16.00
N VAL A 47 -1.74 -2.04 15.45
CA VAL A 47 -0.38 -1.91 14.90
C VAL A 47 -0.42 -1.98 13.39
N THR A 48 0.22 -1.02 12.75
CA THR A 48 0.42 -0.97 11.30
C THR A 48 1.90 -1.16 10.99
N TYR A 49 2.21 -2.12 10.14
CA TYR A 49 3.54 -2.38 9.64
C TYR A 49 3.60 -1.90 8.20
N LEU A 50 4.65 -1.18 7.81
CA LEU A 50 4.89 -0.75 6.44
C LEU A 50 6.30 -1.18 6.04
N THR A 51 6.33 -2.04 5.01
CA THR A 51 7.41 -2.23 4.04
C THR A 51 8.01 -0.94 3.51
N ALA A 52 9.31 -0.71 3.30
CA ALA A 52 9.76 0.21 2.26
C ALA A 52 11.14 -0.16 1.75
N ARG A 53 11.32 -0.31 0.44
CA ARG A 53 12.68 -0.45 -0.10
C ARG A 53 13.35 0.92 -0.18
N ILE A 54 14.45 1.10 0.55
CA ILE A 54 15.21 2.37 0.55
C ILE A 54 16.29 2.33 -0.53
N ARG A 55 17.08 1.26 -0.57
CA ARG A 55 18.20 1.05 -1.51
C ARG A 55 18.33 -0.42 -1.88
N ASP A 56 19.20 -0.74 -2.82
CA ASP A 56 19.55 -2.13 -3.13
C ASP A 56 20.07 -2.82 -1.85
N ASN A 57 19.42 -3.92 -1.46
CA ASN A 57 19.65 -4.70 -0.25
C ASN A 57 19.38 -3.98 1.09
N GLU A 58 18.78 -2.79 1.09
CA GLU A 58 18.32 -2.11 2.30
C GLU A 58 16.82 -1.84 2.23
N ASP A 59 16.06 -2.50 3.10
CA ASP A 59 14.65 -2.20 3.31
C ASP A 59 14.46 -1.49 4.67
N ALA A 60 13.38 -0.75 4.82
CA ALA A 60 12.88 -0.21 6.07
C ALA A 60 11.59 -0.92 6.45
N LEU A 61 11.40 -1.03 7.76
CA LEU A 61 10.18 -1.49 8.38
C LEU A 61 9.70 -0.39 9.32
N PHE A 62 8.57 0.21 8.97
CA PHE A 62 7.89 1.17 9.81
C PHE A 62 6.81 0.46 10.63
N VAL A 63 6.83 0.65 11.94
CA VAL A 63 5.85 0.07 12.87
C VAL A 63 5.15 1.21 13.58
N LEU A 64 3.89 1.42 13.24
CA LEU A 64 3.02 2.41 13.84
C LEU A 64 2.09 1.72 14.84
N ASP A 65 2.27 2.00 16.12
CA ASP A 65 1.34 1.61 17.19
C ASP A 65 0.35 2.75 17.41
N GLY A 66 -0.87 2.57 16.90
CA GLY A 66 -1.97 3.53 17.06
C GLY A 66 -2.55 3.58 18.47
N SER A 67 -2.23 2.63 19.35
CA SER A 67 -2.66 2.67 20.75
C SER A 67 -1.79 3.56 21.62
N GLN A 68 -0.50 3.62 21.29
CA GLN A 68 0.49 4.46 21.99
C GLN A 68 0.87 5.70 21.20
N GLU A 69 0.30 5.90 20.02
CA GLU A 69 0.65 6.96 19.07
C GLU A 69 2.16 7.03 18.80
N LYS A 70 2.80 5.87 18.62
CA LYS A 70 4.25 5.78 18.42
C LYS A 70 4.58 5.18 17.06
N LEU A 71 5.58 5.77 16.41
CA LEU A 71 6.20 5.27 15.19
C LEU A 71 7.61 4.78 15.51
N ALA A 72 7.86 3.49 15.32
CA ALA A 72 9.19 2.91 15.34
C ALA A 72 9.67 2.64 13.92
N ILE A 73 10.89 3.05 13.61
CA ILE A 73 11.51 2.91 12.29
C ILE A 73 12.68 1.95 12.43
N PHE A 74 12.58 0.83 11.73
CA PHE A 74 13.64 -0.17 11.64
C PHE A 74 14.24 -0.14 10.25
N ARG A 75 15.55 -0.34 10.17
CA ARG A 75 16.26 -0.61 8.92
C ARG A 75 16.67 -2.06 8.91
N THR A 76 16.41 -2.76 7.81
CA THR A 76 16.86 -4.12 7.58
C THR A 76 17.86 -4.13 6.43
N ASP A 77 19.02 -4.75 6.67
CA ASP A 77 20.01 -5.03 5.62
C ASP A 77 19.84 -6.49 5.21
N THR A 78 19.26 -6.71 4.04
CA THR A 78 18.95 -8.04 3.50
C THR A 78 20.22 -8.83 3.16
N ASN A 79 21.37 -8.17 3.07
CA ASN A 79 22.66 -8.82 2.83
C ASN A 79 23.32 -9.30 4.14
N ARG A 80 22.96 -8.69 5.27
CA ARG A 80 23.56 -8.98 6.59
C ARG A 80 22.59 -9.66 7.56
N ASP A 81 21.33 -9.86 7.16
CA ASP A 81 20.24 -10.35 8.02
C ASP A 81 20.14 -9.59 9.35
N THR A 82 20.47 -8.29 9.34
CA THR A 82 20.45 -7.43 10.52
C THR A 82 19.26 -6.50 10.48
N ILE A 83 18.52 -6.42 11.60
CA ILE A 83 17.46 -5.44 11.83
C ILE A 83 17.92 -4.47 12.90
N GLU A 84 17.95 -3.18 12.57
CA GLU A 84 18.39 -2.10 13.46
C GLU A 84 17.25 -1.13 13.71
N LEU A 85 16.95 -0.82 14.98
CA LEU A 85 16.04 0.28 15.33
C LEU A 85 16.77 1.61 15.07
N VAL A 86 16.29 2.37 14.09
CA VAL A 86 16.86 3.67 13.73
C VAL A 86 16.31 4.75 14.65
N GLN A 87 15.00 4.77 14.84
CA GLN A 87 14.33 5.82 15.57
C GLN A 87 12.98 5.36 16.14
N THR A 88 12.58 5.96 17.25
CA THR A 88 11.20 5.94 17.74
C THR A 88 10.74 7.37 17.91
N GLN A 89 9.54 7.67 17.41
CA GLN A 89 8.97 9.01 17.44
C GLN A 89 7.51 8.96 17.89
N ASP A 90 7.11 9.97 18.64
CA ASP A 90 5.72 10.22 19.00
C ASP A 90 4.99 10.86 17.81
N VAL A 91 3.92 10.22 17.37
CA VAL A 91 3.14 10.60 16.20
C VAL A 91 2.36 11.88 16.47
N ALA A 92 1.86 12.09 17.69
CA ALA A 92 1.18 13.33 18.06
C ALA A 92 2.11 14.54 17.87
N SER A 93 3.37 14.41 18.29
CA SER A 93 4.38 15.48 18.15
C SER A 93 4.70 15.86 16.69
N LEU A 94 4.51 14.93 15.75
CA LEU A 94 4.72 15.19 14.31
C LEU A 94 3.57 16.01 13.73
N PHE A 95 2.34 15.76 14.17
CA PHE A 95 1.16 16.49 13.71
C PHE A 95 1.03 17.86 14.37
N ASP A 96 1.34 17.98 15.66
CA ASP A 96 1.35 19.28 16.38
C ASP A 96 2.34 20.28 15.77
N LYS A 97 3.48 19.79 15.27
CA LYS A 97 4.49 20.64 14.61
C LYS A 97 4.01 21.19 13.26
N THR A 98 3.00 20.57 12.65
CA THR A 98 2.51 20.93 11.31
C THR A 98 1.46 22.04 11.38
N GLU A 99 0.72 22.18 12.49
CA GLU A 99 -0.26 23.26 12.66
C GLU A 99 0.37 24.64 13.00
N GLY A 100 1.67 24.68 13.30
CA GLY A 100 2.37 25.90 13.74
C GLY A 100 2.97 26.79 12.64
N ASN A 101 2.83 26.46 11.35
CA ASN A 101 3.57 27.15 10.27
C ASN A 101 2.71 28.03 9.33
N ASP A 102 1.42 28.21 9.60
CA ASP A 102 0.52 29.00 8.74
C ASP A 102 0.16 30.40 9.27
N THR A 103 0.96 30.96 10.21
CA THR A 103 0.76 32.35 10.67
C THR A 103 2.05 33.18 10.66
N ASP A 104 2.67 33.36 9.49
CA ASP A 104 3.52 34.55 9.25
C ASP A 104 3.25 35.21 7.89
N SER A 105 1.98 35.53 7.64
CA SER A 105 1.63 36.59 6.70
C SER A 105 1.22 37.85 7.47
N LYS A 106 2.16 38.38 8.25
CA LYS A 106 2.04 39.71 8.86
C LYS A 106 1.96 40.76 7.74
N PRO A 107 0.84 41.49 7.55
CA PRO A 107 0.77 42.51 6.52
C PRO A 107 1.71 43.65 6.91
N LYS A 108 2.76 43.83 6.12
CA LYS A 108 3.74 44.91 6.25
C LYS A 108 3.04 46.26 6.06
N THR A 109 2.66 46.91 7.16
CA THR A 109 2.07 48.26 7.18
C THR A 109 3.05 49.24 6.54
N ARG A 110 2.84 49.58 5.26
CA ARG A 110 3.60 50.61 4.56
C ARG A 110 3.23 51.97 5.14
N GLY A 111 4.15 52.54 5.91
CA GLY A 111 4.08 53.91 6.41
C GLY A 111 3.83 54.90 5.28
N ARG A 112 2.65 55.52 5.30
CA ARG A 112 2.28 56.62 4.41
C ARG A 112 2.76 57.90 5.09
N ARG A 113 3.93 58.40 4.65
CA ARG A 113 4.45 59.73 5.00
C ARG A 113 3.37 60.78 4.71
N SER A 114 2.92 61.48 5.73
CA SER A 114 2.10 62.70 5.59
C SER A 114 2.95 63.79 4.94
N ARG A 115 2.29 64.55 4.07
CA ARG A 115 2.70 65.88 3.60
C ARG A 115 2.76 66.86 4.76
#